data_AF-A0A838D554-F1
#
_entry.id   AF-A0A838D554-F1
#
_cell.length_a   1.000
_cell.length_b   1.000
_cell.length_c   1.000
_cell.angle_alpha   90.00
_cell.angle_beta   90.00
_cell.angle_gamma   90.00
#
_symmetry.space_group_name_H-M   'P 1'
#
loop_
_entity.id
_entity.type
_entity.pdbx_description
1 polymer ?
#
loop_
_entity_poly.entity_id
_entity_poly.type
_entity_poly.pdbx_seq_one_letter_code
_entity_poly.pdbx_strand_id
1 'polypeptide(L)' 'MDDHVTMLPVDGSEQAQRIMDRFEQRTGLRAEPSGEGRIYHLGSEEHEVDIVETLNAIDASWPDHLGLEDPV' A
#
# COMPACT_ATOMS: atom_id res chain seq x y z
N MET A 1 -1.61 13.95 13.22
CA MET A 1 -1.09 13.84 11.85
C MET A 1 -1.75 12.60 11.31
N ASP A 2 -2.58 12.73 10.28
CA ASP A 2 -3.20 11.58 9.63
C ASP A 2 -2.08 10.80 8.94
N ASP A 3 -1.62 9.73 9.59
CA ASP A 3 -0.60 8.85 9.07
C ASP A 3 -1.23 8.04 7.94
N HIS A 4 -0.89 8.38 6.69
CA HIS A 4 -1.40 7.69 5.52
C HIS A 4 -0.28 7.51 4.50
N VAL A 5 -0.31 6.40 3.75
CA VAL A 5 0.62 6.15 2.64
C VAL A 5 -0.15 6.07 1.34
N THR A 6 0.42 6.60 0.26
CA THR A 6 -0.10 6.38 -1.08
C THR A 6 0.72 5.30 -1.78
N MET A 7 0.06 4.24 -2.24
CA MET A 7 0.67 3.22 -3.10
C MET A 7 0.28 3.49 -4.56
N LEU A 8 1.29 3.65 -5.41
CA LEU A 8 1.12 3.92 -6.84
C LEU A 8 1.64 2.75 -7.67
N PRO A 9 0.87 2.21 -8.63
CA PRO A 9 1.40 1.26 -9.59
C PRO A 9 2.40 1.93 -10.54
N VAL A 10 3.62 1.39 -10.64
CA VAL A 10 4.69 1.93 -11.49
C VAL A 10 4.40 1.70 -12.97
N ASP A 11 3.85 0.53 -13.32
CA ASP A 11 3.69 0.10 -14.72
C ASP A 11 2.24 -0.27 -15.08
N GLY A 12 1.27 0.11 -14.24
CA GLY A 12 -0.15 -0.31 -14.39
C GLY A 12 -0.35 -1.83 -14.41
N SER A 13 0.67 -2.59 -14.00
CA SER A 13 0.71 -4.04 -14.13
C SER A 13 -0.30 -4.73 -13.21
N GLU A 14 -0.85 -5.86 -13.67
CA GLU A 14 -1.72 -6.72 -12.85
C GLU A 14 -1.03 -7.17 -11.56
N GLN A 15 0.31 -7.24 -11.59
CA GLN A 15 1.13 -7.57 -10.42
C GLN A 15 1.01 -6.49 -9.34
N ALA A 16 1.08 -5.20 -9.69
CA ALA A 16 0.91 -4.10 -8.75
C ALA A 16 -0.47 -4.13 -8.08
N GLN A 17 -1.52 -4.36 -8.87
CA GLN A 17 -2.90 -4.50 -8.36
C GLN A 17 -3.02 -5.69 -7.41
N ARG A 18 -2.40 -6.83 -7.75
CA ARG A 18 -2.40 -8.02 -6.91
C ARG A 18 -1.70 -7.80 -5.58
N ILE A 19 -0.58 -7.07 -5.56
CA ILE A 19 0.17 -6.77 -4.33
C ILE A 19 -0.68 -5.86 -3.43
N MET A 20 -1.27 -4.79 -3.98
CA MET A 20 -2.17 -3.90 -3.23
C MET A 20 -3.37 -4.64 -2.64
N ASP A 21 -4.00 -5.54 -3.40
CA ASP A 21 -5.14 -6.34 -2.92
C ASP A 21 -4.73 -7.29 -1.78
N ARG A 22 -3.54 -7.89 -1.88
CA ARG A 22 -2.97 -8.73 -0.81
C ARG A 22 -2.62 -7.94 0.43
N PHE A 23 -2.13 -6.72 0.25
CA PHE A 23 -1.83 -5.81 1.35
C PHE A 23 -3.10 -5.48 2.14
N GLU A 24 -4.20 -5.14 1.46
CA GLU A 24 -5.52 -4.91 2.08
C GLU A 24 -6.02 -6.13 2.85
N GLN A 25 -5.95 -7.31 2.24
CA GLN A 25 -6.39 -8.55 2.89
C GLN A 25 -5.57 -8.89 4.14
N ARG A 26 -4.27 -8.58 4.15
CA ARG A 26 -3.35 -8.94 5.23
C ARG A 26 -3.39 -7.95 6.39
N THR A 27 -3.54 -6.68 6.09
CA THR A 27 -3.59 -5.59 7.08
C THR A 27 -5.00 -5.30 7.57
N GLY A 28 -6.02 -5.73 6.82
CA GLY A 28 -7.41 -5.33 7.06
C GLY A 28 -7.69 -3.87 6.71
N LEU A 29 -6.70 -3.14 6.19
CA LEU A 29 -6.88 -1.77 5.74
C LEU A 29 -7.70 -1.73 4.47
N ARG A 30 -8.50 -0.68 4.34
CA ARG A 30 -9.26 -0.40 3.12
C ARG A 30 -8.69 0.86 2.50
N ALA A 31 -8.25 0.75 1.25
CA ALA A 31 -7.71 1.89 0.55
C ALA A 31 -8.81 2.80 0.00
N GLU A 32 -8.52 4.10 -0.02
CA GLU A 32 -9.27 5.07 -0.80
C GLU A 32 -8.63 5.23 -2.19
N PRO A 33 -9.43 5.27 -3.27
CA PRO A 33 -8.89 5.47 -4.61
C PRO A 33 -8.30 6.88 -4.76
N SER A 34 -7.10 6.98 -5.31
CA SER A 34 -6.43 8.27 -5.58
C SER A 34 -5.76 8.27 -6.93
N GLY A 35 -6.43 8.85 -7.93
CA GLY A 35 -5.94 8.86 -9.31
C GLY A 35 -5.64 7.45 -9.82
N GLU A 36 -4.36 7.18 -10.08
CA GLU A 36 -3.87 5.87 -10.53
C GLU A 36 -3.48 4.93 -9.38
N GLY A 37 -3.45 5.42 -8.13
CA GLY A 37 -3.06 4.67 -6.94
C GLY A 37 -4.13 4.56 -5.85
N ARG A 38 -3.67 4.21 -4.64
CA ARG A 38 -4.49 3.90 -3.47
C ARG A 38 -3.91 4.52 -2.21
N ILE A 39 -4.74 5.21 -1.42
CA ILE A 39 -4.36 5.82 -0.15
C ILE A 39 -4.78 4.91 0.99
N TYR A 40 -3.86 4.59 1.89
CA TYR A 40 -4.08 3.76 3.07
C TYR A 40 -3.90 4.59 4.33
N HIS A 41 -4.94 4.66 5.16
CA HIS A 41 -4.90 5.34 6.46
C HIS A 41 -4.38 4.39 7.54
N LEU A 42 -3.19 4.67 8.04
CA LEU A 42 -2.45 3.88 9.04
C LEU A 42 -2.78 4.37 10.46
N GLY A 43 -3.24 5.61 10.61
CA GLY A 43 -3.49 6.27 11.90
C GLY A 43 -4.72 5.81 12.70
N SER A 44 -5.31 4.65 12.40
CA SER A 44 -6.35 4.09 13.27
C SER A 44 -5.67 3.38 14.45
N GLU A 45 -6.06 3.72 15.68
CA GLU A 45 -5.43 3.38 16.97
C GLU A 45 -5.14 1.88 17.24
N GLU A 46 -5.51 0.98 16.31
CA GLU A 46 -5.43 -0.46 16.46
C GLU A 46 -4.30 -1.15 15.67
N HIS A 47 -3.58 -0.49 14.74
CA HIS A 47 -2.51 -1.15 13.98
C HIS A 47 -1.35 -0.22 13.60
N GLU A 48 -0.19 -0.39 14.24
CA GLU A 48 1.09 0.05 13.68
C GLU A 48 1.46 -0.94 12.56
N VAL A 49 1.09 -0.60 11.32
CA VAL A 49 1.39 -1.44 10.15
C VAL A 49 2.76 -1.06 9.59
N ASP A 50 3.73 -1.95 9.70
CA ASP A 50 4.97 -1.83 8.95
C ASP A 50 4.70 -2.17 7.48
N ILE A 51 4.47 -1.14 6.68
CA ILE A 51 4.10 -1.26 5.26
C ILE A 51 5.17 -2.01 4.48
N VAL A 52 6.42 -1.64 4.70
CA VAL A 52 7.56 -2.20 3.96
C VAL A 52 7.74 -3.67 4.31
N GLU A 53 7.67 -4.04 5.59
CA GLU A 53 7.74 -5.44 6.01
C GLU A 53 6.57 -6.25 5.45
N THR A 54 5.35 -5.70 5.50
CA THR A 54 4.15 -6.37 5.00
C THR A 54 4.22 -6.59 3.49
N LEU A 55 4.63 -5.57 2.72
CA LEU A 55 4.81 -5.67 1.27
C LEU A 55 5.93 -6.65 0.93
N ASN A 56 7.07 -6.61 1.61
CA ASN A 56 8.15 -7.59 1.44
C ASN A 56 7.69 -9.03 1.73
N ALA A 57 6.81 -9.22 2.70
CA ALA A 57 6.24 -10.52 3.02
C ALA A 57 5.18 -10.99 2.02
N ILE A 58 4.66 -10.10 1.16
CA ILE A 58 3.74 -10.43 0.06
C ILE A 58 4.55 -10.75 -1.20
N ASP A 59 5.42 -9.82 -1.60
CA ASP A 59 6.29 -9.94 -2.77
C ASP A 59 7.53 -9.06 -2.55
N ALA A 60 8.71 -9.66 -2.40
CA ALA A 60 9.95 -8.91 -2.19
C ALA A 60 10.34 -8.02 -3.39
N SER A 61 9.75 -8.25 -4.55
CA SER A 61 9.95 -7.45 -5.78
C SER A 61 8.89 -6.37 -5.93
N TRP A 62 8.09 -6.09 -4.88
CA TRP A 62 7.11 -5.01 -4.91
C TRP A 62 7.66 -3.64 -5.36
N PRO A 63 8.92 -3.24 -5.08
CA PRO A 63 9.41 -1.93 -5.51
C PRO A 63 9.53 -1.78 -7.05
N ASP A 64 9.63 -2.88 -7.79
CA ASP A 64 9.59 -2.87 -9.26
C ASP A 64 8.17 -2.62 -9.82
N HIS A 65 7.15 -2.74 -8.98
CA HIS A 65 5.75 -2.68 -9.37
C HIS A 65 4.97 -1.56 -8.69
N LEU A 66 5.40 -1.13 -7.50
CA LEU A 66 4.73 -0.15 -6.66
C LEU A 66 5.72 0.92 -6.17
N GLY A 67 5.31 2.19 -6.29
CA GLY A 67 5.90 3.32 -5.59
C GLY A 67 5.13 3.61 -4.31
N LEU A 68 5.84 3.99 -3.25
CA LEU A 68 5.26 4.55 -2.03
C LEU A 68 5.51 6.04 -1.99
N GLU A 69 4.46 6.83 -1.78
CA GLU A 69 4.56 8.25 -1.50
C GLU A 69 4.08 8.52 -0.07
N ASP A 70 4.94 9.22 0.69
CA ASP A 70 4.61 9.76 2.00
C ASP A 70 3.61 10.92 1.88
N PRO A 71 2.81 11.16 2.93
CA PRO A 71 1.85 12.24 2.95
C PRO A 71 2.59 13.59 3.05
N VAL A 72 2.23 14.55 2.17
CA VAL A 72 2.73 15.94 2.21
C VAL A 72 1.99 16.80 3.22
#